data_AF-A0A3L7VFL1-F1
#
_entry.id   AF-A0A3L7VFL1-F1
#
_cell.length_a   1.000
_cell.length_b   1.000
_cell.length_c   1.000
_cell.angle_alpha   90.00
_cell.angle_beta   90.00
_cell.angle_gamma   90.00
#
_symmetry.space_group_name_H-M   'P 1'
#
loop_
_entity.id
_entity.type
_entity.pdbx_description
1 polymer ?
#
loop_
_entity_poly.entity_id
_entity_poly.type
_entity_poly.pdbx_seq_one_letter_code
_entity_poly.pdbx_strand_id
1 'polypeptide(L)'
;MSGILFSPIEKGSDGLGQGQINVGKYALTGANAVKPGKYIVRITSSIDFDKKTGKPADNTIQFGSEVPVDVVPAEFNRESTIEFEVVANKDNVFNYDIKTDYVPMMPANPITKEEIEL
;
A
#
# COMPACT_ATOMS: atom_id res chain seq x y z
N MET A 1 -4.25 1.20 7.62
CA MET A 1 -5.22 0.67 6.63
C MET A 1 -4.41 0.01 5.51
N SER A 2 -4.85 -1.13 4.97
CA SER A 2 -4.13 -1.82 3.89
C SER A 2 -4.83 -1.63 2.54
N GLY A 3 -4.05 -1.42 1.48
CA GLY A 3 -4.54 -1.22 0.12
C GLY A 3 -3.68 -1.92 -0.92
N ILE A 4 -4.22 -1.99 -2.13
CA ILE A 4 -3.53 -2.48 -3.32
C ILE A 4 -3.72 -1.50 -4.46
N LEU A 5 -2.67 -1.30 -5.25
CA LEU A 5 -2.62 -0.39 -6.38
C LEU A 5 -2.09 -1.12 -7.61
N PHE A 6 -2.77 -0.92 -8.74
CA PHE A 6 -2.38 -1.39 -10.06
C PHE A 6 -2.02 -0.16 -10.89
N SER A 7 -0.72 -0.01 -11.16
CA SER A 7 -0.19 1.10 -11.97
C SER A 7 0.20 0.61 -13.37
N PRO A 8 -0.35 1.18 -14.46
CA PRO A 8 -0.04 0.72 -15.79
C PRO A 8 1.45 0.90 -16.10
N ILE A 9 2.05 -0.09 -16.76
CA ILE A 9 3.48 -0.02 -17.17
C ILE A 9 3.64 0.98 -18.32
N GLU A 10 2.66 1.03 -19.22
CA GLU A 10 2.69 1.94 -20.37
C GLU A 10 2.39 3.39 -19.95
N LYS A 11 3.31 4.31 -20.28
CA LYS A 11 3.15 5.75 -20.01
C LYS A 11 1.95 6.31 -20.78
N GLY A 12 1.08 7.04 -20.08
CA GLY A 12 -0.10 7.68 -20.66
C GLY A 12 -1.33 6.79 -20.76
N SER A 13 -1.28 5.58 -20.19
CA SER A 13 -2.46 4.70 -20.09
C SER A 13 -3.36 5.14 -18.94
N ASP A 14 -4.63 5.43 -19.25
CA ASP A 14 -5.68 5.66 -18.26
C ASP A 14 -6.14 4.33 -17.65
N GLY A 15 -5.90 4.10 -16.37
CA GLY A 15 -6.38 2.88 -15.72
C GLY A 15 -5.75 2.53 -14.38
N LEU A 16 -5.54 3.50 -13.49
CA LEU A 16 -5.14 3.20 -12.12
C LEU A 16 -6.27 2.41 -11.43
N GLY A 17 -5.92 1.25 -10.89
CA GLY A 17 -6.83 0.46 -10.05
C GLY A 17 -6.42 0.54 -8.61
N GLN A 18 -7.32 0.92 -7.72
CA GLN A 18 -7.05 0.94 -6.29
C GLN A 18 -8.13 0.21 -5.51
N GLY A 19 -7.73 -0.58 -4.53
CA GLY A 19 -8.65 -1.35 -3.71
C GLY A 19 -8.17 -1.43 -2.27
N GLN A 20 -9.13 -1.46 -1.34
CA GLN A 20 -8.82 -1.76 0.04
C GLN A 20 -8.66 -3.27 0.22
N ILE A 21 -7.64 -3.68 0.97
CA ILE A 21 -7.45 -5.08 1.37
C ILE A 21 -8.16 -5.30 2.70
N ASN A 22 -9.14 -6.21 2.71
CA ASN A 22 -9.89 -6.64 3.87
C ASN A 22 -9.63 -8.13 4.10
N VAL A 23 -9.03 -8.47 5.24
CA VAL A 23 -8.70 -9.86 5.63
C VAL A 23 -7.94 -10.61 4.52
N GLY A 24 -6.91 -9.94 3.96
CA GLY A 24 -6.06 -10.49 2.90
C GLY A 24 -6.70 -10.57 1.51
N LYS A 25 -7.92 -10.04 1.33
CA LYS A 25 -8.65 -10.07 0.06
C LYS A 25 -9.03 -8.68 -0.40
N TYR A 26 -9.16 -8.49 -1.70
CA TYR A 26 -9.61 -7.25 -2.32
C TYR A 26 -10.41 -7.56 -3.59
N ALA A 27 -11.14 -6.56 -4.08
CA ALA A 27 -11.81 -6.63 -5.38
C ALA A 27 -11.73 -5.26 -6.07
N LEU A 28 -11.32 -5.25 -7.34
CA LEU A 28 -11.30 -4.06 -8.18
C LEU A 28 -12.51 -4.09 -9.11
N THR A 29 -13.57 -3.38 -8.73
CA THR A 29 -14.85 -3.36 -9.44
C THR A 29 -15.37 -1.94 -9.62
N GLY A 30 -16.28 -1.73 -10.58
CA GLY A 30 -16.93 -0.44 -10.82
C GLY A 30 -15.90 0.65 -11.18
N ALA A 31 -15.93 1.77 -10.46
CA ALA A 31 -15.00 2.89 -10.67
C ALA A 31 -13.53 2.55 -10.38
N ASN A 32 -13.27 1.48 -9.62
CA ASN A 32 -11.93 1.00 -9.29
C ASN A 32 -11.44 -0.12 -10.21
N ALA A 33 -12.27 -0.56 -11.16
CA ALA A 33 -11.90 -1.60 -12.11
C ALA A 33 -10.79 -1.10 -13.04
N VAL A 34 -9.86 -2.00 -13.37
CA VAL A 34 -8.79 -1.75 -14.32
C VAL A 34 -9.17 -2.26 -15.70
N LYS A 35 -8.69 -1.55 -16.73
CA LYS A 35 -8.82 -2.00 -18.10
C LYS A 35 -7.87 -3.19 -18.35
N PRO A 36 -8.08 -3.96 -19.42
CA PRO A 36 -7.08 -4.92 -19.88
C PRO A 36 -5.74 -4.23 -20.16
N GLY A 37 -4.64 -4.85 -19.74
CA GLY A 37 -3.29 -4.28 -19.86
C GLY A 37 -2.31 -4.84 -18.83
N LYS A 38 -1.06 -4.38 -18.88
CA LYS A 38 0.01 -4.76 -17.94
C LYS A 38 0.22 -3.72 -16.86
N TYR A 39 0.36 -4.19 -15.62
CA TYR A 39 0.41 -3.36 -14.42
C TYR A 39 1.56 -3.77 -13.52
N ILE A 40 2.16 -2.78 -12.84
CA ILE A 40 2.91 -3.01 -11.61
C ILE A 40 1.92 -3.00 -10.45
N VAL A 41 1.97 -4.05 -9.63
CA VAL A 41 1.14 -4.20 -8.44
C VAL A 41 1.91 -3.72 -7.23
N ARG A 42 1.32 -2.83 -6.44
CA ARG A 42 1.87 -2.33 -5.18
C ARG A 42 0.89 -2.58 -4.05
N ILE A 43 1.40 -2.98 -2.90
CA ILE A 43 0.64 -3.21 -1.70
C ILE A 43 1.07 -2.15 -0.69
N THR A 44 0.10 -1.45 -0.13
CA THR A 44 0.35 -0.39 0.85
C THR A 44 -0.27 -0.81 2.18
N SER A 45 0.45 -0.59 3.26
CA SER A 45 -0.11 -0.67 4.60
C SER A 45 0.78 0.11 5.54
N SER A 46 0.15 0.89 6.42
CA SER A 46 0.83 1.66 7.43
C SER A 46 0.22 1.40 8.82
N ILE A 47 1.09 1.45 9.82
CA ILE A 47 0.76 1.48 11.24
C ILE A 47 1.33 2.78 11.80
N ASP A 48 0.55 3.46 12.62
CA ASP A 48 1.01 4.65 13.32
C ASP A 48 1.87 4.24 14.53
N PHE A 49 2.98 4.93 14.73
CA PHE A 49 3.88 4.78 15.89
C PHE A 49 3.87 6.06 16.74
N ASP A 50 4.00 5.90 18.06
CA ASP A 50 4.22 7.00 18.99
C ASP A 50 5.67 7.49 18.92
N LYS A 51 5.86 8.76 18.51
CA LYS A 51 7.17 9.44 18.45
C LYS A 51 7.97 9.32 19.73
N LYS A 52 7.32 9.39 20.90
CA LYS A 52 8.02 9.45 22.19
C LYS A 52 8.53 8.09 22.62
N THR A 53 7.77 7.04 22.34
CA THR A 53 8.04 5.70 22.89
C THR A 53 8.60 4.73 21.87
N GLY A 54 8.51 5.03 20.56
CA GLY A 54 8.97 4.10 19.52
C GLY A 54 8.04 2.90 19.30
N LYS A 55 6.85 2.91 19.91
CA LYS A 55 5.91 1.77 19.92
C LYS A 55 4.72 2.03 18.99
N PRO A 56 4.02 0.98 18.53
CA PRO A 56 2.74 1.16 17.83
C PRO A 56 1.79 2.03 18.65
N ALA A 57 1.18 3.00 17.99
CA ALA A 57 0.20 3.89 18.57
C ALA A 57 -1.00 3.10 19.11
N ASP A 58 -1.47 3.49 20.28
CA ASP A 58 -2.69 2.98 20.89
C ASP A 58 -3.66 4.13 21.17
N ASN A 59 -4.79 3.83 21.80
CA ASN A 59 -5.82 4.83 22.10
C ASN A 59 -5.39 5.88 23.15
N THR A 60 -4.17 5.79 23.69
CA THR A 60 -3.61 6.72 24.68
C THR A 60 -2.65 7.73 24.06
N ILE A 61 -2.34 7.59 22.76
CA ILE A 61 -1.45 8.51 22.05
C ILE A 61 -2.02 9.93 22.04
N GLN A 62 -1.14 10.90 22.23
CA GLN A 62 -1.50 12.31 22.11
C GLN A 62 -1.60 12.67 20.63
N PHE A 63 -2.74 13.21 20.22
CA PHE A 63 -2.97 13.68 18.84
C PHE A 63 -1.80 14.53 18.33
N GLY A 64 -1.29 14.23 17.13
CA GLY A 64 -0.13 14.88 16.52
C GLY A 64 1.23 14.25 16.90
N SER A 65 1.24 13.31 17.84
CA SER A 65 2.43 12.53 18.21
C SER A 65 2.57 11.23 17.41
N GLU A 66 1.72 11.01 16.40
CA GLU A 66 1.77 9.83 15.54
C GLU A 66 2.76 9.98 14.38
N VAL A 67 3.38 8.88 13.97
CA VAL A 67 4.17 8.76 12.74
C VAL A 67 3.67 7.54 11.97
N PRO A 68 3.20 7.71 10.73
CA PRO A 68 2.85 6.57 9.90
C PRO A 68 4.13 5.85 9.46
N VAL A 69 4.19 4.55 9.71
CA VAL A 69 5.29 3.68 9.28
C VAL A 69 4.74 2.61 8.35
N ASP A 70 5.35 2.47 7.17
CA ASP A 70 5.03 1.40 6.25
C ASP A 70 5.37 0.04 6.85
N VAL A 71 4.43 -0.89 6.79
CA VAL A 71 4.59 -2.26 7.30
C VAL A 71 4.71 -3.29 6.19
N VAL A 72 4.62 -2.83 4.94
CA VAL A 72 4.84 -3.66 3.76
C VAL A 72 6.30 -3.48 3.33
N PRO A 73 7.05 -4.57 3.13
CA PRO A 73 8.41 -4.50 2.61
C PRO A 73 8.49 -3.73 1.29
N ALA A 74 9.62 -3.04 1.06
CA ALA A 74 9.77 -2.10 -0.03
C ALA A 74 9.55 -2.76 -1.40
N GLU A 75 9.99 -4.01 -1.56
CA GLU A 75 9.84 -4.84 -2.76
C GLU A 75 8.40 -5.18 -3.12
N PHE A 76 7.45 -5.00 -2.20
CA PHE A 76 6.01 -5.15 -2.45
C PHE A 76 5.29 -3.81 -2.54
N ASN A 77 5.98 -2.69 -2.25
CA ASN A 77 5.42 -1.34 -2.24
C ASN A 77 6.21 -0.42 -3.18
N ARG A 78 7.06 0.46 -2.62
CA ARG A 78 7.76 1.54 -3.34
C ARG A 78 8.72 1.05 -4.43
N GLU A 79 9.31 -0.12 -4.24
CA GLU A 79 10.28 -0.75 -5.13
C GLU A 79 9.67 -1.98 -5.85
N SER A 80 8.34 -2.10 -5.84
CA SER A 80 7.68 -3.25 -6.47
C SER A 80 7.99 -3.36 -7.95
N THR A 81 8.33 -4.59 -8.33
CA THR A 81 8.53 -5.04 -9.71
C THR A 81 7.52 -6.13 -10.10
N ILE A 82 6.49 -6.36 -9.26
CA ILE A 82 5.50 -7.40 -9.51
C ILE A 82 4.60 -6.98 -10.66
N GLU A 83 4.73 -7.67 -11.78
CA GLU A 83 3.88 -7.48 -12.94
C GLU A 83 2.62 -8.34 -12.87
N PHE A 84 1.49 -7.79 -13.30
CA PHE A 84 0.25 -8.53 -13.53
C PHE A 84 -0.43 -8.06 -14.82
N GLU A 85 -0.88 -9.02 -15.63
CA GLU A 85 -1.62 -8.76 -16.85
C GLU A 85 -3.11 -9.01 -16.64
N VAL A 86 -3.90 -7.98 -16.89
CA VAL A 86 -5.36 -8.04 -16.90
C VAL A 86 -5.80 -8.37 -18.32
N VAL A 87 -6.48 -9.51 -18.50
CA VAL A 87 -6.97 -9.96 -19.80
C VAL A 87 -8.48 -9.74 -19.89
N ALA A 88 -8.94 -9.20 -21.02
CA ALA A 88 -10.36 -8.97 -21.28
C ALA A 88 -11.17 -10.28 -21.21
N ASN A 89 -12.37 -10.20 -20.62
CA ASN A 89 -13.32 -11.31 -20.54
C ASN A 89 -12.78 -12.58 -19.84
N LYS A 90 -11.79 -12.42 -18.94
CA LYS A 90 -11.29 -13.48 -18.08
C LYS A 90 -11.47 -13.13 -16.62
N ASP A 91 -11.54 -14.16 -15.79
CA ASP A 91 -11.38 -14.02 -14.35
C ASP A 91 -9.90 -13.72 -14.05
N ASN A 92 -9.64 -12.46 -13.72
CA ASN A 92 -8.30 -12.00 -13.39
C ASN A 92 -8.09 -12.13 -11.88
N VAL A 93 -7.31 -13.13 -11.46
CA VAL A 93 -7.01 -13.40 -10.05
C VAL A 93 -5.52 -13.21 -9.81
N PHE A 94 -5.18 -12.19 -9.02
CA PHE A 94 -3.83 -11.98 -8.51
C PHE A 94 -3.75 -12.49 -7.08
N ASN A 95 -3.06 -13.62 -6.90
CA ASN A 95 -2.78 -14.21 -5.61
C ASN A 95 -1.28 -14.09 -5.34
N TYR A 96 -0.93 -13.46 -4.22
CA TYR A 96 0.46 -13.29 -3.82
C TYR A 96 0.58 -13.52 -2.32
N ASP A 97 1.60 -14.28 -1.92
CA ASP A 97 1.89 -14.56 -0.52
C ASP A 97 3.06 -13.68 -0.05
N ILE A 98 2.76 -12.69 0.78
CA ILE A 98 3.77 -11.83 1.38
C ILE A 98 4.29 -12.55 2.62
N LYS A 99 5.25 -13.45 2.42
CA LYS A 99 6.00 -14.04 3.53
C LYS A 99 7.04 -13.04 3.98
N THR A 100 6.85 -12.49 5.16
CA THR A 100 7.76 -11.49 5.68
C THR A 100 8.00 -11.68 7.18
N ASP A 101 9.26 -11.64 7.57
CA ASP A 101 9.75 -11.42 8.93
C ASP A 101 10.05 -9.93 9.18
N TYR A 102 9.60 -9.06 8.27
CA TYR A 102 9.78 -7.62 8.35
C TYR A 102 9.15 -7.06 9.61
N VAL A 103 10.01 -6.54 10.47
CA VAL A 103 9.60 -5.75 11.62
C VAL A 103 9.66 -4.29 11.20
N PRO A 104 8.51 -3.60 11.07
CA PRO A 104 8.52 -2.17 10.78
C PRO A 104 9.27 -1.44 11.89
N MET A 105 10.23 -0.61 11.48
CA MET A 105 11.02 0.21 12.40
C MET A 105 10.66 1.68 12.21
N MET A 106 10.57 2.41 13.32
CA MET A 106 10.41 3.85 13.26
C MET A 106 11.59 4.47 12.50
N PRO A 107 11.35 5.35 11.51
CA PRO A 107 12.43 6.05 10.83
C PRO A 107 13.19 6.93 11.82
N ALA A 108 14.52 7.00 11.68
CA ALA A 108 15.40 7.75 12.59
C ALA A 108 15.06 9.25 12.67
N ASN A 109 14.45 9.81 11.61
CA ASN A 109 13.94 11.17 11.55
C ASN A 109 12.51 11.14 11.00
N PRO A 110 11.49 10.97 11.86
CA PRO A 110 10.11 10.91 11.38
C PRO A 110 9.64 12.30 10.94
N ILE A 111 9.33 12.45 9.64
CA ILE A 111 8.71 13.65 9.08
C ILE A 111 7.27 13.75 9.63
N THR A 112 6.88 14.92 10.12
CA THR A 112 5.54 15.10 10.70
C THR A 112 4.48 15.28 9.62
N LYS A 113 3.21 14.94 9.92
CA LYS A 113 2.08 15.28 9.04
C LYS A 113 2.00 16.79 8.75
N GLU A 114 2.42 17.62 9.70
CA GLU A 114 2.48 19.09 9.58
C GLU A 114 3.54 19.54 8.56
N GLU A 115 4.63 18.78 8.38
CA GLU A 115 5.66 19.06 7.37
C GLU A 115 5.28 18.59 5.96
N ILE A 116 4.23 17.77 5.82
CA ILE A 116 3.74 17.27 4.53
C ILE A 116 2.70 18.24 3.91
N GLU A 117 2.09 19.13 4.70
CA GLU A 117 1.05 20.08 4.26
C GLU A 117 1.55 21.54 4.03
N LEU A 118 2.87 21.76 3.92
CA LEU A 118 3.51 23.04 3.55
C LEU A 118 4.05 23.02 2.11
#